data_AF-A0A950NP08-F1
#
_entry.id   AF-A0A950NP08-F1
#
_cell.length_a   1.000
_cell.length_b   1.000
_cell.length_c   1.000
_cell.angle_alpha   90.00
_cell.angle_beta   90.00
_cell.angle_gamma   90.00
#
_symmetry.space_group_name_H-M   'P 1'
#
loop_
_entity.id
_entity.type
_entity.pdbx_description
1 polymer ?
#
loop_
_entity_poly.entity_id
_entity_poly.type
_entity_poly.pdbx_seq_one_letter_code
_entity_poly.pdbx_strand_id
1 'polypeptide(L)'
;MPSKPSRFPFALAAIAVVALAIRITYVLGWKNPVQPAGDPFYYHYAANFLVEGKGFLHPFALLKQHVKTPGADHPPGYIVALAVSSLFGFRSFLDHQIWSCCISTTAVVAVGFTGRRIAGERAGLIAALLAAVYPSFWINDGLLLSESLVLLLTTLAALTAYRLWEEPSVGRAAVFGLVVALNALTRAETLLILPFIGIPLLLFDRRLALKRRLTLLLVGAVACAAAIAPWSIYNETRFQHTTLLSTGLGNVLIVANCDRVYSGPAIGFWFHFCLTDIPQPPGDRSSQELVYRHDALRYVRKHGNRLPAVMWARLGRTFGFFRPN
;
A
#
# COMPACT_ATOMS: atom_id res chain seq x y z
N MET A 1 15.11 -43.24 -12.25
CA MET A 1 14.35 -43.17 -10.99
C MET A 1 13.26 -42.12 -11.15
N PRO A 2 11.96 -42.45 -11.06
CA PRO A 2 10.91 -41.45 -11.11
C PRO A 2 11.06 -40.49 -9.92
N SER A 3 11.10 -39.19 -10.19
CA SER A 3 11.18 -38.16 -9.16
C SER A 3 9.96 -38.27 -8.24
N LYS A 4 10.18 -38.31 -6.92
CA LYS A 4 9.06 -38.28 -5.96
C LYS A 4 8.20 -37.03 -6.24
N PRO A 5 6.86 -37.15 -6.24
CA PRO A 5 6.00 -35.99 -6.45
C PRO A 5 6.30 -34.94 -5.38
N SER A 6 6.52 -33.70 -5.81
CA SER A 6 6.80 -32.58 -4.91
C SER A 6 5.63 -32.40 -3.92
N ARG A 7 5.95 -32.43 -2.63
CA ARG A 7 4.98 -32.17 -1.54
C ARG A 7 4.70 -30.69 -1.33
N PHE A 8 5.43 -29.81 -2.04
CA PHE A 8 5.33 -28.36 -1.91
C PHE A 8 3.90 -27.80 -2.02
N PRO A 9 3.09 -28.13 -3.05
CA PRO A 9 1.75 -27.52 -3.18
C PRO A 9 0.83 -27.88 -2.01
N PHE A 10 0.90 -29.13 -1.52
CA PHE A 10 0.12 -29.57 -0.36
C PHE A 10 0.56 -28.88 0.93
N ALA A 11 1.87 -28.78 1.16
CA ALA A 11 2.41 -28.09 2.33
C ALA A 11 2.07 -26.59 2.30
N LEU A 12 2.18 -25.94 1.13
CA LEU A 12 1.83 -24.53 0.98
C LEU A 12 0.33 -24.29 1.17
N ALA A 13 -0.53 -25.19 0.68
CA ALA A 13 -1.96 -25.12 0.92
C ALA A 13 -2.31 -25.24 2.41
N ALA A 14 -1.66 -26.16 3.13
CA ALA A 14 -1.82 -26.28 4.58
C ALA A 14 -1.39 -24.98 5.31
N ILE A 15 -0.25 -24.39 4.92
CA ILE A 15 0.19 -23.09 5.46
C ILE A 15 -0.84 -21.99 5.17
N ALA A 16 -1.42 -21.96 3.97
CA ALA A 16 -2.44 -20.98 3.59
C ALA A 16 -3.71 -21.13 4.43
N VAL A 17 -4.16 -22.35 4.71
CA VAL A 17 -5.30 -22.61 5.61
C VAL A 17 -5.01 -22.11 7.02
N VAL A 18 -3.82 -22.41 7.57
CA VAL A 18 -3.40 -21.90 8.89
C VAL A 18 -3.32 -20.37 8.89
N ALA A 19 -2.76 -19.77 7.83
CA ALA A 19 -2.66 -18.33 7.68
C ALA A 19 -4.03 -17.64 7.69
N LEU A 20 -5.01 -18.23 6.98
CA LEU A 20 -6.39 -17.75 6.96
C LEU A 20 -7.06 -17.90 8.33
N ALA A 21 -6.86 -19.05 8.99
CA ALA A 21 -7.42 -19.31 10.32
C ALA A 21 -6.91 -18.29 11.36
N ILE A 22 -5.61 -17.97 11.35
CA ILE A 22 -5.02 -16.93 12.23
C ILE A 22 -5.71 -15.58 12.01
N ARG A 23 -5.85 -15.17 10.74
CA ARG A 23 -6.46 -13.89 10.35
C ARG A 23 -7.92 -13.80 10.78
N ILE A 24 -8.72 -14.82 10.46
CA ILE A 24 -10.14 -14.87 10.83
C ILE A 24 -10.29 -14.86 12.36
N THR A 25 -9.47 -15.65 13.07
CA THR A 25 -9.51 -15.70 14.54
C THR A 25 -9.20 -14.33 15.15
N TYR A 26 -8.21 -13.61 14.61
CA TYR A 26 -7.90 -12.26 15.04
C TYR A 26 -9.05 -11.27 14.77
N VAL A 27 -9.64 -11.32 13.58
CA VAL A 27 -10.77 -10.47 13.20
C VAL A 27 -11.95 -10.68 14.15
N LEU A 28 -12.40 -11.94 14.28
CA LEU A 28 -13.58 -12.28 15.07
C LEU A 28 -13.35 -12.15 16.58
N GLY A 29 -12.12 -12.37 17.05
CA GLY A 29 -11.80 -12.33 18.48
C GLY A 29 -11.48 -10.93 19.02
N TRP A 30 -10.90 -10.04 18.20
CA TRP A 30 -10.36 -8.76 18.69
C TRP A 30 -10.71 -7.53 17.85
N LYS A 31 -11.15 -7.66 16.60
CA LYS A 31 -11.36 -6.52 15.69
C LYS A 31 -12.78 -6.35 15.18
N ASN A 32 -13.68 -7.28 15.46
CA ASN A 32 -15.08 -7.15 15.14
C ASN A 32 -15.95 -7.62 16.32
N PRO A 33 -16.99 -6.87 16.72
CA PRO A 33 -17.42 -5.58 16.18
C PRO A 33 -16.49 -4.43 16.62
N VAL A 34 -16.12 -3.57 15.67
CA VAL A 34 -15.48 -2.28 15.93
C VAL A 34 -16.12 -1.21 15.08
N GLN A 35 -16.28 -0.01 15.61
CA GLN A 35 -16.72 1.13 14.81
C GLN A 35 -15.55 1.58 13.92
N PRO A 36 -15.70 1.61 12.58
CA PRO A 36 -14.62 2.05 11.71
C PRO A 36 -14.33 3.53 11.93
N ALA A 37 -13.04 3.87 12.00
CA ALA A 37 -12.53 5.22 12.11
C ALA A 37 -11.28 5.37 11.23
N GLY A 38 -10.86 6.60 10.92
CA GLY A 38 -9.69 6.85 10.07
C GLY A 38 -9.77 6.20 8.69
N ASP A 39 -8.63 5.75 8.16
CA ASP A 39 -8.54 5.10 6.85
C ASP A 39 -9.48 3.89 6.68
N PRO A 40 -9.68 3.01 7.68
CA PRO A 40 -10.67 1.92 7.62
C PRO A 40 -12.10 2.39 7.30
N PHE A 41 -12.52 3.52 7.89
CA PHE A 41 -13.80 4.15 7.55
C PHE A 41 -13.79 4.60 6.09
N TYR A 42 -12.72 5.24 5.65
CA TYR A 42 -12.61 5.70 4.27
C TYR A 42 -12.73 4.54 3.27
N TYR A 43 -11.93 3.49 3.45
CA TYR A 43 -11.89 2.36 2.52
C TYR A 43 -13.22 1.62 2.44
N HIS A 44 -13.84 1.33 3.59
CA HIS A 44 -15.11 0.62 3.67
C HIS A 44 -16.23 1.35 2.91
N TYR A 45 -16.44 2.62 3.25
CA TYR A 45 -17.53 3.40 2.65
C TYR A 45 -17.24 3.78 1.19
N ALA A 46 -15.99 4.09 0.83
CA ALA A 46 -15.64 4.37 -0.56
C ALA A 46 -15.87 3.15 -1.47
N ALA A 47 -15.57 1.94 -0.98
CA ALA A 47 -15.80 0.70 -1.74
C ALA A 47 -17.29 0.47 -1.99
N ASN A 48 -18.13 0.69 -0.97
CA ASN A 48 -19.59 0.59 -1.11
C ASN A 48 -20.16 1.68 -2.03
N PHE A 49 -19.66 2.92 -1.95
CA PHE A 49 -20.05 4.01 -2.84
C PHE A 49 -19.77 3.71 -4.32
N LEU A 50 -18.67 3.02 -4.61
CA LEU A 50 -18.33 2.63 -5.97
C LEU A 50 -19.39 1.68 -6.55
N VAL A 51 -19.84 0.69 -5.78
CA VAL A 51 -20.89 -0.27 -6.21
C VAL A 51 -22.27 0.37 -6.25
N GLU A 52 -22.52 1.38 -5.41
CA GLU A 52 -23.75 2.19 -5.44
C GLU A 52 -23.80 3.21 -6.60
N GLY A 53 -22.78 3.26 -7.46
CA GLY A 53 -22.73 4.18 -8.59
C GLY A 53 -22.43 5.64 -8.20
N LYS A 54 -22.01 5.88 -6.95
CA LYS A 54 -21.62 7.22 -6.48
C LYS A 54 -20.20 7.61 -6.92
N GLY A 55 -19.40 6.63 -7.34
CA GLY A 55 -18.00 6.83 -7.74
C GLY A 55 -17.10 7.14 -6.55
N PHE A 56 -15.96 7.79 -6.81
CA PHE A 56 -14.95 8.11 -5.78
C PHE A 56 -15.27 9.43 -5.07
N LEU A 57 -16.33 9.42 -4.27
CA LEU A 57 -16.67 10.51 -3.34
C LEU A 57 -15.93 10.36 -2.02
N HIS A 58 -15.63 11.49 -1.39
CA HIS A 58 -14.99 11.51 -0.09
C HIS A 58 -15.94 11.04 1.02
N PRO A 59 -15.68 9.90 1.70
CA PRO A 59 -16.64 9.34 2.66
C PRO A 59 -16.95 10.21 3.86
N PHE A 60 -15.93 10.84 4.48
CA PHE A 60 -16.19 11.72 5.62
C PHE A 60 -17.00 12.97 5.24
N ALA A 61 -16.70 13.62 4.11
CA ALA A 61 -17.47 14.77 3.64
C ALA A 61 -18.93 14.40 3.40
N LEU A 62 -19.20 13.25 2.77
CA LEU A 62 -20.57 12.85 2.49
C LEU A 62 -21.33 12.39 3.74
N LEU A 63 -20.73 11.54 4.58
CA LEU A 63 -21.44 10.91 5.70
C LEU A 63 -21.43 11.71 7.00
N LYS A 64 -20.44 12.59 7.19
CA LYS A 64 -20.33 13.43 8.41
C LYS A 64 -20.73 14.87 8.15
N GLN A 65 -20.39 15.41 6.97
CA GLN A 65 -20.65 16.83 6.63
C GLN A 65 -21.83 16.99 5.67
N HIS A 66 -22.38 15.92 5.11
CA HIS A 66 -23.46 15.94 4.11
C HIS A 66 -23.10 16.72 2.83
N VAL A 67 -21.80 16.78 2.50
CA VAL A 67 -21.27 17.47 1.31
C VAL A 67 -20.72 16.45 0.31
N LYS A 68 -21.12 16.56 -0.95
CA LYS A 68 -20.56 15.75 -2.04
C LYS A 68 -19.27 16.40 -2.54
N THR A 69 -18.13 15.79 -2.25
CA THR A 69 -16.83 16.21 -2.79
C THR A 69 -16.06 15.02 -3.37
N PRO A 70 -15.24 15.24 -4.41
CA PRO A 70 -14.31 14.23 -4.91
C PRO A 70 -13.38 13.71 -3.80
N GLY A 71 -13.20 12.39 -3.72
CA GLY A 71 -12.24 11.72 -2.86
C GLY A 71 -11.05 11.18 -3.65
N ALA A 72 -9.84 11.43 -3.14
CA ALA A 72 -8.58 10.84 -3.62
C ALA A 72 -7.51 10.83 -2.51
N ASP A 73 -7.90 10.79 -1.23
CA ASP A 73 -6.97 10.80 -0.09
C ASP A 73 -6.04 9.59 -0.14
N HIS A 74 -6.53 8.48 -0.70
CA HIS A 74 -5.79 7.28 -1.02
C HIS A 74 -5.90 6.95 -2.52
N PRO A 75 -4.88 6.29 -3.09
CA PRO A 75 -4.99 5.65 -4.40
C PRO A 75 -6.14 4.60 -4.45
N PRO A 76 -6.70 4.29 -5.63
CA PRO A 76 -7.99 3.62 -5.75
C PRO A 76 -7.93 2.10 -5.59
N GLY A 77 -6.74 1.49 -5.65
CA GLY A 77 -6.53 0.06 -5.79
C GLY A 77 -7.15 -0.77 -4.68
N TYR A 78 -6.97 -0.37 -3.41
CA TYR A 78 -7.59 -1.09 -2.30
C TYR A 78 -9.11 -0.88 -2.25
N ILE A 79 -9.60 0.32 -2.56
CA ILE A 79 -11.03 0.62 -2.65
C ILE A 79 -11.70 -0.26 -3.71
N VAL A 80 -11.08 -0.35 -4.89
CA VAL A 80 -11.54 -1.21 -5.99
C VAL A 80 -11.49 -2.68 -5.60
N ALA A 81 -10.42 -3.13 -4.93
CA ALA A 81 -10.32 -4.50 -4.45
C ALA A 81 -11.43 -4.85 -3.45
N LEU A 82 -11.77 -3.97 -2.52
CA LEU A 82 -12.90 -4.16 -1.59
C LEU A 82 -14.24 -4.11 -2.30
N ALA A 83 -14.40 -3.21 -3.29
CA ALA A 83 -15.64 -3.07 -4.06
C ALA A 83 -16.01 -4.36 -4.82
N VAL A 84 -15.04 -5.22 -5.16
CA VAL A 84 -15.30 -6.56 -5.70
C VAL A 84 -16.18 -7.37 -4.75
N SER A 85 -15.90 -7.37 -3.44
CA SER A 85 -16.74 -8.07 -2.46
C SER A 85 -18.13 -7.42 -2.32
N SER A 86 -18.19 -6.09 -2.30
CA SER A 86 -19.45 -5.32 -2.25
C SER A 86 -20.35 -5.57 -3.45
N LEU A 87 -19.79 -5.87 -4.63
CA LEU A 87 -20.52 -6.20 -5.85
C LEU A 87 -21.31 -7.50 -5.69
N PHE A 88 -20.78 -8.46 -4.94
CA PHE A 88 -21.45 -9.73 -4.62
C PHE A 88 -22.38 -9.63 -3.40
N GLY A 89 -22.63 -8.43 -2.88
CA GLY A 89 -23.52 -8.20 -1.74
C GLY A 89 -22.84 -8.23 -0.37
N PHE A 90 -21.54 -8.53 -0.31
CA PHE A 90 -20.74 -8.52 0.92
C PHE A 90 -20.32 -7.08 1.25
N ARG A 91 -21.22 -6.33 1.89
CA ARG A 91 -21.12 -4.87 2.07
C ARG A 91 -20.85 -4.44 3.50
N SER A 92 -20.86 -5.35 4.48
CA SER A 92 -20.60 -5.00 5.88
C SER A 92 -19.11 -4.77 6.14
N PHE A 93 -18.79 -4.15 7.28
CA PHE A 93 -17.38 -3.95 7.65
C PHE A 93 -16.67 -5.28 7.89
N LEU A 94 -17.35 -6.24 8.54
CA LEU A 94 -16.85 -7.60 8.74
C LEU A 94 -16.57 -8.28 7.39
N ASP A 95 -17.48 -8.15 6.43
CA ASP A 95 -17.29 -8.73 5.08
C ASP A 95 -16.00 -8.24 4.44
N HIS A 96 -15.73 -6.94 4.50
CA HIS A 96 -14.50 -6.36 3.98
C HIS A 96 -13.26 -6.83 4.75
N GLN A 97 -13.34 -6.99 6.08
CA GLN A 97 -12.24 -7.57 6.86
C GLN A 97 -11.94 -9.01 6.43
N ILE A 98 -12.96 -9.85 6.28
CA ILE A 98 -12.81 -11.23 5.82
C ILE A 98 -12.26 -11.28 4.39
N TRP A 99 -12.74 -10.40 3.51
CA TRP A 99 -12.21 -10.27 2.16
C TRP A 99 -10.73 -9.89 2.15
N SER A 100 -10.31 -8.95 3.00
CA SER A 100 -8.90 -8.60 3.17
C SER A 100 -8.06 -9.75 3.74
N CYS A 101 -8.62 -10.57 4.63
CA CYS A 101 -7.96 -11.81 5.09
C CYS A 101 -7.68 -12.77 3.91
N CYS A 102 -8.61 -12.89 2.96
CA CYS A 102 -8.43 -13.72 1.76
C CYS A 102 -7.33 -13.15 0.85
N ILE A 103 -7.31 -11.83 0.63
CA ILE A 103 -6.26 -11.15 -0.15
C ILE A 103 -4.88 -11.38 0.50
N SER A 104 -4.75 -11.14 1.80
CA SER A 104 -3.50 -11.30 2.55
C SER A 104 -3.05 -12.76 2.64
N THR A 105 -3.97 -13.72 2.70
CA THR A 105 -3.64 -15.16 2.60
C THR A 105 -3.05 -15.50 1.22
N THR A 106 -3.56 -14.87 0.16
CA THR A 106 -2.97 -15.01 -1.18
C THR A 106 -1.55 -14.46 -1.23
N ALA A 107 -1.24 -13.40 -0.46
CA ALA A 107 0.13 -12.91 -0.30
C ALA A 107 1.05 -13.97 0.30
N VAL A 108 0.62 -14.72 1.31
CA VAL A 108 1.39 -15.82 1.92
C VAL A 108 1.74 -16.90 0.88
N VAL A 109 0.77 -17.26 0.04
CA VAL A 109 0.99 -18.21 -1.06
C VAL A 109 2.00 -17.66 -2.08
N ALA A 110 1.87 -16.38 -2.46
CA ALA A 110 2.81 -15.72 -3.35
C ALA A 110 4.23 -15.65 -2.76
N VAL A 111 4.37 -15.43 -1.45
CA VAL A 111 5.65 -15.47 -0.74
C VAL A 111 6.26 -16.86 -0.84
N GLY A 112 5.45 -17.90 -0.66
CA GLY A 112 5.91 -19.29 -0.80
C GLY A 112 6.46 -19.60 -2.20
N PHE A 113 5.75 -19.21 -3.25
CA PHE A 113 6.22 -19.38 -4.62
C PHE A 113 7.48 -18.55 -4.93
N THR A 114 7.55 -17.32 -4.39
CA THR A 114 8.69 -16.43 -4.58
C THR A 114 9.93 -17.01 -3.89
N GLY A 115 9.82 -17.43 -2.62
CA GLY A 115 10.92 -18.08 -1.90
C GLY A 115 11.35 -19.40 -2.55
N ARG A 116 10.40 -20.18 -3.08
CA ARG A 116 10.70 -21.39 -3.86
C ARG A 116 11.53 -21.09 -5.09
N ARG A 117 11.21 -20.01 -5.80
CA ARG A 117 11.93 -19.60 -7.01
C ARG A 117 13.37 -19.17 -6.69
N ILE A 118 13.57 -18.47 -5.58
CA ILE A 118 14.87 -17.89 -5.19
C ILE A 118 15.82 -18.95 -4.63
N ALA A 119 15.35 -19.82 -3.73
CA ALA A 119 16.21 -20.71 -2.95
C ALA A 119 15.64 -22.12 -2.76
N GLY A 120 14.67 -22.53 -3.58
CA GLY A 120 14.11 -23.88 -3.59
C GLY A 120 12.98 -24.10 -2.58
N GLU A 121 12.37 -25.29 -2.62
CA GLU A 121 11.10 -25.59 -1.95
C GLU A 121 11.11 -25.33 -0.44
N ARG A 122 12.20 -25.69 0.25
CA ARG A 122 12.33 -25.48 1.70
C ARG A 122 12.29 -24.00 2.06
N ALA A 123 13.04 -23.17 1.34
CA ALA A 123 13.05 -21.72 1.55
C ALA A 123 11.66 -21.10 1.30
N GLY A 124 10.97 -21.56 0.26
CA GLY A 124 9.58 -21.15 -0.02
C GLY A 124 8.63 -21.47 1.13
N LEU A 125 8.66 -22.70 1.65
CA LEU A 125 7.79 -23.10 2.77
C LEU A 125 8.12 -22.35 4.06
N ILE A 126 9.41 -22.15 4.37
CA ILE A 126 9.83 -21.36 5.54
C ILE A 126 9.37 -19.91 5.40
N ALA A 127 9.56 -19.29 4.23
CA ALA A 127 9.12 -17.92 3.99
C ALA A 127 7.60 -17.78 4.11
N ALA A 128 6.84 -18.72 3.55
CA ALA A 128 5.38 -18.75 3.67
C ALA A 128 4.94 -18.91 5.14
N LEU A 129 5.58 -19.81 5.90
CA LEU A 129 5.26 -19.99 7.32
C LEU A 129 5.54 -18.72 8.14
N LEU A 130 6.69 -18.07 7.92
CA LEU A 130 7.03 -16.81 8.58
C LEU A 130 6.00 -15.72 8.23
N ALA A 131 5.65 -15.58 6.94
CA ALA A 131 4.62 -14.63 6.50
C ALA A 131 3.22 -14.94 7.04
N ALA A 132 2.90 -16.23 7.26
CA ALA A 132 1.62 -16.65 7.82
C ALA A 132 1.44 -16.18 9.26
N VAL A 133 2.48 -16.29 10.09
CA VAL A 133 2.43 -16.02 11.53
C VAL A 133 2.86 -14.60 11.91
N TYR A 134 3.59 -13.89 11.05
CA TYR A 134 4.14 -12.58 11.37
C TYR A 134 3.03 -11.51 11.56
N PRO A 135 2.90 -10.89 12.75
CA PRO A 135 1.79 -9.97 13.06
C PRO A 135 1.61 -8.82 12.09
N SER A 136 2.71 -8.24 11.60
CA SER A 136 2.64 -7.11 10.65
C SER A 136 2.03 -7.50 9.30
N PHE A 137 1.84 -8.79 9.00
CA PHE A 137 1.14 -9.25 7.80
C PHE A 137 -0.37 -9.35 7.99
N TRP A 138 -0.84 -9.79 9.16
CA TRP A 138 -2.26 -10.09 9.37
C TRP A 138 -3.01 -9.04 10.20
N ILE A 139 -2.32 -8.18 10.97
CA ILE A 139 -2.98 -7.12 11.75
C ILE A 139 -3.74 -6.14 10.84
N ASN A 140 -3.18 -5.84 9.67
CA ASN A 140 -3.76 -4.89 8.71
C ASN A 140 -5.09 -5.39 8.13
N ASP A 141 -5.27 -6.70 8.02
CA ASP A 141 -6.49 -7.32 7.51
C ASP A 141 -7.68 -6.97 8.44
N GLY A 142 -7.47 -7.15 9.75
CA GLY A 142 -8.47 -6.83 10.76
C GLY A 142 -8.62 -5.33 11.04
N LEU A 143 -7.61 -4.52 10.74
CA LEU A 143 -7.76 -3.07 10.75
C LEU A 143 -8.44 -2.55 9.47
N LEU A 144 -8.60 -3.36 8.43
CA LEU A 144 -9.06 -2.96 7.11
C LEU A 144 -8.17 -1.88 6.46
N LEU A 145 -6.87 -2.14 6.41
CA LEU A 145 -5.87 -1.25 5.81
C LEU A 145 -5.33 -1.80 4.48
N SER A 146 -4.88 -0.89 3.62
CA SER A 146 -4.44 -1.18 2.25
C SER A 146 -3.20 -2.07 2.18
N GLU A 147 -2.43 -2.13 3.25
CA GLU A 147 -1.27 -2.98 3.46
C GLU A 147 -1.56 -4.44 3.13
N SER A 148 -2.78 -4.92 3.39
CA SER A 148 -3.24 -6.28 3.07
C SER A 148 -3.03 -6.61 1.57
N LEU A 149 -3.31 -5.65 0.68
CA LEU A 149 -3.13 -5.78 -0.77
C LEU A 149 -1.70 -5.44 -1.21
N VAL A 150 -1.07 -4.45 -0.56
CA VAL A 150 0.31 -4.03 -0.85
C VAL A 150 1.30 -5.18 -0.63
N LEU A 151 1.10 -6.01 0.39
CA LEU A 151 1.95 -7.17 0.66
C LEU A 151 1.91 -8.18 -0.51
N LEU A 152 0.72 -8.46 -1.05
CA LEU A 152 0.55 -9.30 -2.23
C LEU A 152 1.26 -8.69 -3.45
N LEU A 153 0.95 -7.43 -3.78
CA LEU A 153 1.47 -6.76 -4.97
C LEU A 153 2.99 -6.53 -4.90
N THR A 154 3.53 -6.25 -3.73
CA THR A 154 4.99 -6.15 -3.51
C THR A 154 5.68 -7.49 -3.70
N THR A 155 5.07 -8.58 -3.21
CA THR A 155 5.59 -9.94 -3.42
C THR A 155 5.55 -10.31 -4.90
N LEU A 156 4.47 -9.97 -5.60
CA LEU A 156 4.37 -10.17 -7.05
C LEU A 156 5.37 -9.28 -7.81
N ALA A 157 5.65 -8.07 -7.34
CA ALA A 157 6.66 -7.19 -7.93
C ALA A 157 8.06 -7.83 -7.79
N ALA A 158 8.38 -8.40 -6.63
CA ALA A 158 9.61 -9.15 -6.44
C ALA A 158 9.67 -10.39 -7.36
N LEU A 159 8.61 -11.19 -7.42
CA LEU A 159 8.55 -12.37 -8.29
C LEU A 159 8.72 -12.02 -9.77
N THR A 160 8.06 -10.97 -10.24
CA THR A 160 8.15 -10.53 -11.64
C THR A 160 9.49 -9.88 -11.95
N ALA A 161 10.11 -9.18 -10.99
CA ALA A 161 11.50 -8.72 -11.10
C ALA A 161 12.48 -9.89 -11.26
N TYR A 162 12.37 -10.93 -10.44
CA TYR A 162 13.20 -12.13 -10.57
C TYR A 162 13.02 -12.81 -11.93
N ARG A 163 11.76 -12.98 -12.39
CA ARG A 163 11.49 -13.56 -13.72
C ARG A 163 12.06 -12.70 -14.85
N LEU A 164 11.98 -11.38 -14.73
CA LEU A 164 12.55 -10.45 -15.70
C LEU A 164 14.09 -10.53 -15.72
N TRP A 165 14.72 -10.69 -14.56
CA TRP A 165 16.17 -10.83 -14.43
C TRP A 165 16.70 -12.16 -14.97
N GLU A 166 15.96 -13.24 -14.81
CA GLU A 166 16.37 -14.57 -15.27
C GLU A 166 16.29 -14.71 -16.79
N GLU A 167 15.17 -14.30 -17.41
CA GLU A 167 15.02 -14.33 -18.87
C GLU A 167 14.40 -13.03 -19.37
N PRO A 168 15.22 -12.03 -19.71
CA PRO A 168 14.75 -10.68 -20.03
C PRO A 168 13.92 -10.60 -21.32
N SER A 169 12.63 -10.30 -21.18
CA SER A 169 11.70 -10.14 -22.30
C SER A 169 10.80 -8.92 -22.16
N VAL A 170 10.32 -8.41 -23.30
CA VAL A 170 9.40 -7.26 -23.36
C VAL A 170 8.13 -7.54 -22.56
N GLY A 171 7.56 -8.74 -22.70
CA GLY A 171 6.38 -9.15 -21.94
C GLY A 171 6.62 -9.15 -20.42
N ARG A 172 7.77 -9.63 -19.96
CA ARG A 172 8.11 -9.61 -18.52
C ARG A 172 8.37 -8.21 -17.99
N ALA A 173 8.98 -7.34 -18.79
CA ALA A 173 9.16 -5.95 -18.43
C ALA A 173 7.82 -5.23 -18.31
N ALA A 174 6.89 -5.47 -19.25
CA ALA A 174 5.54 -4.94 -19.20
C ALA A 174 4.79 -5.46 -17.95
N VAL A 175 4.83 -6.77 -17.68
CA VAL A 175 4.19 -7.36 -16.48
C VAL A 175 4.76 -6.78 -15.19
N PHE A 176 6.09 -6.63 -15.09
CA PHE A 176 6.70 -5.97 -13.93
C PHE A 176 6.20 -4.53 -13.76
N GLY A 177 6.18 -3.75 -14.84
CA GLY A 177 5.64 -2.38 -14.84
C GLY A 177 4.17 -2.31 -14.41
N LEU A 178 3.33 -3.21 -14.92
CA LEU A 178 1.91 -3.32 -14.55
C LEU A 178 1.74 -3.64 -13.07
N VAL A 179 2.50 -4.59 -12.52
CA VAL A 179 2.42 -4.94 -11.09
C VAL A 179 2.87 -3.76 -10.21
N VAL A 180 3.93 -3.05 -10.61
CA VAL A 180 4.35 -1.82 -9.92
C VAL A 180 3.26 -0.75 -9.96
N ALA A 181 2.58 -0.58 -11.10
CA ALA A 181 1.46 0.36 -11.21
C ALA A 181 0.28 -0.03 -10.32
N LEU A 182 -0.12 -1.29 -10.28
CA LEU A 182 -1.18 -1.76 -9.37
C LEU A 182 -0.82 -1.53 -7.90
N ASN A 183 0.46 -1.72 -7.56
CA ASN A 183 0.95 -1.44 -6.21
C ASN A 183 0.89 0.07 -5.92
N ALA A 184 1.33 0.90 -6.87
CA ALA A 184 1.30 2.37 -6.75
C ALA A 184 -0.13 2.91 -6.65
N LEU A 185 -1.06 2.28 -7.37
CA LEU A 185 -2.49 2.54 -7.27
C LEU A 185 -3.09 2.04 -5.96
N THR A 186 -2.37 1.27 -5.15
CA THR A 186 -2.79 0.89 -3.79
C THR A 186 -2.13 1.82 -2.76
N ARG A 187 -0.83 2.07 -2.90
CA ARG A 187 -0.03 2.99 -2.08
C ARG A 187 1.02 3.69 -2.95
N ALA A 188 0.93 5.02 -3.03
CA ALA A 188 1.64 5.83 -4.01
C ALA A 188 3.17 5.71 -3.92
N GLU A 189 3.71 5.55 -2.71
CA GLU A 189 5.15 5.41 -2.47
C GLU A 189 5.74 4.13 -3.07
N THR A 190 4.93 3.10 -3.32
CA THR A 190 5.41 1.85 -3.91
C THR A 190 5.80 2.00 -5.39
N LEU A 191 5.44 3.12 -6.03
CA LEU A 191 5.96 3.50 -7.34
C LEU A 191 7.50 3.56 -7.35
N LEU A 192 8.11 3.84 -6.19
CA LEU A 192 9.57 3.87 -6.00
C LEU A 192 10.25 2.51 -6.25
N ILE A 193 9.50 1.41 -6.34
CA ILE A 193 10.01 0.11 -6.81
C ILE A 193 10.62 0.24 -8.22
N LEU A 194 10.04 1.06 -9.10
CA LEU A 194 10.55 1.24 -10.45
C LEU A 194 11.97 1.87 -10.47
N PRO A 195 12.23 3.03 -9.83
CA PRO A 195 13.58 3.58 -9.78
C PRO A 195 14.57 2.81 -8.91
N PHE A 196 14.15 2.23 -7.79
CA PHE A 196 15.08 1.56 -6.86
C PHE A 196 15.33 0.08 -7.17
N ILE A 197 14.42 -0.58 -7.90
CA ILE A 197 14.58 -1.99 -8.30
C ILE A 197 14.66 -2.08 -9.82
N GLY A 198 13.67 -1.55 -10.55
CA GLY A 198 13.60 -1.68 -12.01
C GLY A 198 14.83 -1.11 -12.76
N ILE A 199 15.27 0.11 -12.39
CA ILE A 199 16.45 0.74 -13.00
C ILE A 199 17.73 -0.07 -12.75
N PRO A 200 18.16 -0.35 -11.50
CA PRO A 200 19.40 -1.11 -11.30
C PRO A 200 19.32 -2.53 -11.85
N LEU A 201 18.17 -3.20 -11.74
CA LEU A 201 17.96 -4.55 -12.27
C LEU A 201 18.24 -4.62 -13.78
N LEU A 202 17.80 -3.62 -14.54
CA LEU A 202 17.91 -3.62 -16.01
C LEU A 202 19.18 -2.92 -16.51
N LEU A 203 19.57 -1.78 -15.92
CA LEU A 203 20.74 -1.04 -16.38
C LEU A 203 22.06 -1.70 -15.98
N PHE A 204 22.10 -2.40 -14.84
CA PHE A 204 23.32 -3.06 -14.35
C PHE A 204 23.46 -4.50 -14.82
N ASP A 205 22.48 -5.05 -15.56
CA ASP A 205 22.60 -6.38 -16.16
C ASP A 205 23.58 -6.37 -17.34
N ARG A 206 24.84 -6.69 -17.04
CA ARG A 206 25.94 -6.71 -18.02
C ARG A 206 25.77 -7.75 -19.13
N ARG A 207 24.86 -8.72 -18.98
CA ARG A 207 24.58 -9.75 -20.00
C ARG A 207 23.82 -9.21 -21.20
N LEU A 208 23.16 -8.06 -21.07
CA LEU A 208 22.34 -7.45 -22.12
C LEU A 208 23.08 -6.31 -22.82
N ALA A 209 22.87 -6.12 -24.13
CA ALA A 209 23.31 -4.91 -24.82
C ALA A 209 22.55 -3.67 -24.31
N LEU A 210 23.20 -2.50 -24.29
CA LEU A 210 22.61 -1.25 -23.75
C LEU A 210 21.24 -0.93 -24.38
N LYS A 211 21.12 -1.06 -25.72
CA LYS A 211 19.85 -0.86 -26.43
C LYS A 211 18.74 -1.73 -25.85
N ARG A 212 19.01 -3.00 -25.56
CA ARG A 212 18.03 -3.93 -24.98
C ARG A 212 17.66 -3.51 -23.55
N ARG A 213 18.63 -3.09 -22.72
CA ARG A 213 18.37 -2.59 -21.35
C ARG A 213 17.41 -1.40 -21.38
N LEU A 214 17.69 -0.41 -22.24
CA LEU A 214 16.86 0.78 -22.40
C LEU A 214 15.46 0.43 -22.93
N THR A 215 15.35 -0.50 -23.89
CA THR A 215 14.04 -0.96 -24.38
C THR A 215 13.21 -1.60 -23.26
N LEU A 216 13.79 -2.50 -22.47
CA LEU A 216 13.06 -3.14 -21.37
C LEU A 216 12.64 -2.14 -20.30
N LEU A 217 13.52 -1.19 -19.96
CA LEU A 217 13.21 -0.14 -18.99
C LEU A 217 12.07 0.75 -19.50
N LEU A 218 12.13 1.18 -20.76
CA LEU A 218 11.09 1.98 -21.39
C LEU A 218 9.75 1.23 -21.43
N VAL A 219 9.75 -0.04 -21.81
CA VAL A 219 8.52 -0.86 -21.85
C VAL A 219 7.91 -0.99 -20.45
N GLY A 220 8.72 -1.27 -19.42
CA GLY A 220 8.22 -1.35 -18.05
C GLY A 220 7.68 0.00 -17.55
N ALA A 221 8.37 1.10 -17.85
CA ALA A 221 7.92 2.45 -17.49
C ALA A 221 6.62 2.84 -18.20
N VAL A 222 6.51 2.56 -19.51
CA VAL A 222 5.30 2.83 -20.31
C VAL A 222 4.14 1.99 -19.82
N ALA A 223 4.34 0.69 -19.57
CA ALA A 223 3.28 -0.17 -19.03
C ALA A 223 2.80 0.32 -17.65
N CYS A 224 3.73 0.76 -16.79
CA CYS A 224 3.40 1.34 -15.50
C CYS A 224 2.58 2.64 -15.65
N ALA A 225 3.07 3.58 -16.46
CA ALA A 225 2.39 4.86 -16.71
C ALA A 225 1.00 4.66 -17.33
N ALA A 226 0.87 3.75 -18.31
CA ALA A 226 -0.40 3.44 -18.97
C ALA A 226 -1.44 2.85 -18.00
N ALA A 227 -1.02 2.06 -17.02
CA ALA A 227 -1.92 1.51 -16.01
C ALA A 227 -2.34 2.55 -14.96
N ILE A 228 -1.47 3.51 -14.62
CA ILE A 228 -1.79 4.61 -13.70
C ILE A 228 -2.66 5.69 -14.38
N ALA A 229 -2.46 5.91 -15.69
CA ALA A 229 -3.07 7.01 -16.43
C ALA A 229 -4.58 7.16 -16.28
N PRO A 230 -5.42 6.10 -16.30
CA PRO A 230 -6.88 6.26 -16.15
C PRO A 230 -7.27 6.94 -14.84
N TRP A 231 -6.60 6.60 -13.73
CA TRP A 231 -6.85 7.22 -12.43
C TRP A 231 -6.37 8.67 -12.40
N SER A 232 -5.16 8.94 -12.90
CA SER A 232 -4.63 10.30 -12.98
C SER A 232 -5.53 11.21 -13.82
N ILE A 233 -5.93 10.77 -15.02
CA ILE A 233 -6.81 11.53 -15.91
C ILE A 233 -8.17 11.76 -15.23
N TYR A 234 -8.71 10.76 -14.55
CA TYR A 234 -9.96 10.88 -13.80
C TYR A 234 -9.87 11.87 -12.62
N ASN A 235 -8.70 12.08 -12.05
CA ASN A 235 -8.50 13.08 -11.00
C ASN A 235 -8.31 14.48 -11.56
N GLU A 236 -7.55 14.64 -12.64
CA GLU A 236 -7.33 15.95 -13.27
C GLU A 236 -8.63 16.59 -13.77
N THR A 237 -9.68 15.80 -14.05
CA THR A 237 -10.99 16.35 -14.44
C THR A 237 -11.87 16.77 -13.26
N ARG A 238 -11.49 16.44 -12.01
CA ARG A 238 -12.32 16.66 -10.81
C ARG A 238 -11.72 17.61 -9.79
N PHE A 239 -10.39 17.73 -9.77
CA PHE A 239 -9.66 18.54 -8.79
C PHE A 239 -9.18 19.86 -9.41
N GLN A 240 -9.10 20.90 -8.56
CA GLN A 240 -8.60 22.22 -8.95
C GLN A 240 -7.09 22.23 -9.22
N HIS A 241 -6.34 21.36 -8.55
CA HIS A 241 -4.90 21.21 -8.71
C HIS A 241 -4.52 19.76 -9.05
N THR A 242 -3.38 19.62 -9.74
CA THR A 242 -2.88 18.33 -10.22
C THR A 242 -2.76 17.29 -9.11
N THR A 243 -3.43 16.16 -9.31
CA THR A 243 -3.60 15.06 -8.37
C THR A 243 -3.41 13.72 -9.09
N LEU A 244 -2.16 13.32 -9.27
CA LEU A 244 -1.84 12.11 -10.06
C LEU A 244 -2.29 10.81 -9.35
N LEU A 245 -1.90 10.62 -8.09
CA LEU A 245 -2.20 9.39 -7.34
C LEU A 245 -3.10 9.62 -6.13
N SER A 246 -2.81 10.64 -5.32
CA SER A 246 -3.59 10.93 -4.11
C SER A 246 -3.35 12.33 -3.54
N THR A 247 -4.28 12.85 -2.75
CA THR A 247 -4.21 14.10 -1.97
C THR A 247 -3.90 13.87 -0.48
N GLY A 248 -3.22 12.76 -0.14
CA GLY A 248 -2.96 12.36 1.24
C GLY A 248 -1.61 12.83 1.81
N LEU A 249 -0.66 13.25 0.96
CA LEU A 249 0.73 13.49 1.38
C LEU A 249 0.85 14.68 2.34
N GLY A 250 0.16 15.78 2.09
CA GLY A 250 0.11 16.97 2.93
C GLY A 250 -0.44 16.65 4.33
N ASN A 251 -1.50 15.84 4.40
CA ASN A 251 -2.05 15.37 5.69
C ASN A 251 -0.98 14.59 6.48
N VAL A 252 -0.30 13.63 5.83
CA VAL A 252 0.78 12.83 6.45
C VAL A 252 1.95 13.73 6.89
N LEU A 253 2.30 14.74 6.10
CA LEU A 253 3.36 15.68 6.44
C LEU A 253 2.99 16.54 7.64
N ILE A 254 1.76 17.06 7.74
CA ILE A 254 1.34 17.88 8.88
C ILE A 254 1.35 17.07 10.17
N VAL A 255 0.73 15.88 10.19
CA VAL A 255 0.67 15.05 11.42
C VAL A 255 2.04 14.56 11.88
N ALA A 256 3.03 14.56 11.00
CA ALA A 256 4.39 14.13 11.30
C ALA A 256 5.37 15.31 11.56
N ASN A 257 4.94 16.57 11.38
CA ASN A 257 5.82 17.74 11.49
C ASN A 257 5.15 18.89 12.25
N CYS A 258 5.10 18.73 13.58
CA CYS A 258 4.58 19.70 14.55
C CYS A 258 5.37 19.60 15.88
N ASP A 259 5.15 20.55 16.80
CA ASP A 259 5.93 20.66 18.05
C ASP A 259 5.87 19.38 18.90
N ARG A 260 4.68 18.75 18.97
CA ARG A 260 4.48 17.47 19.67
C ARG A 260 5.40 16.35 19.15
N VAL A 261 5.73 16.36 17.86
CA VAL A 261 6.50 15.32 17.16
C VAL A 261 7.99 15.68 17.03
N TYR A 262 8.36 16.96 17.20
CA TYR A 262 9.75 17.41 17.10
C TYR A 262 10.42 17.59 18.46
N SER A 263 9.66 18.04 19.45
CA SER A 263 10.16 18.38 20.77
C SER A 263 9.26 17.90 21.91
N GLY A 264 8.07 17.40 21.60
CA GLY A 264 7.13 16.87 22.58
C GLY A 264 7.25 15.36 22.82
N PRO A 265 6.30 14.80 23.59
CA PRO A 265 6.30 13.38 23.97
C PRO A 265 6.04 12.46 22.78
N ALA A 266 5.52 12.95 21.66
CA ALA A 266 5.32 12.17 20.45
C ALA A 266 6.54 12.20 19.52
N ILE A 267 7.74 12.48 20.05
CA ILE A 267 8.93 12.66 19.21
C ILE A 267 9.17 11.47 18.27
N GLY A 268 9.36 11.79 16.99
CA GLY A 268 9.55 10.80 15.93
C GLY A 268 8.33 9.92 15.64
N PHE A 269 7.12 10.30 16.06
CA PHE A 269 5.87 9.62 15.71
C PHE A 269 5.00 10.46 14.75
N TRP A 270 3.74 10.08 14.62
CA TRP A 270 2.68 10.92 14.05
C TRP A 270 1.71 11.30 15.17
N PHE A 271 1.07 12.47 15.07
CA PHE A 271 0.09 12.91 16.05
C PHE A 271 -1.11 13.55 15.34
N HIS A 272 -2.25 12.86 15.36
CA HIS A 272 -3.44 13.25 14.59
C HIS A 272 -3.92 14.67 14.89
N PHE A 273 -3.83 15.10 16.16
CA PHE A 273 -4.25 16.43 16.57
C PHE A 273 -3.48 17.58 15.91
N CYS A 274 -2.27 17.31 15.40
CA CYS A 274 -1.55 18.32 14.62
C CYS A 274 -2.27 18.72 13.32
N LEU A 275 -3.18 17.89 12.83
CA LEU A 275 -4.06 18.22 11.70
C LEU A 275 -5.43 18.74 12.15
N THR A 276 -6.01 18.20 13.23
CA THR A 276 -7.37 18.60 13.65
C THR A 276 -7.42 19.90 14.44
N ASP A 277 -6.30 20.32 15.05
CA ASP A 277 -6.21 21.54 15.85
C ASP A 277 -5.98 22.79 14.97
N ILE A 278 -5.68 22.60 13.68
CA ILE A 278 -5.57 23.70 12.71
C ILE A 278 -6.89 23.86 11.94
N PRO A 279 -7.31 25.09 11.63
CA PRO A 279 -8.46 25.33 10.77
C PRO A 279 -8.26 24.64 9.41
N GLN A 280 -9.28 23.92 8.95
CA GLN A 280 -9.26 23.30 7.63
C GLN A 280 -9.13 24.40 6.56
N PRO A 281 -8.11 24.35 5.67
CA PRO A 281 -7.97 25.33 4.60
C PRO A 281 -9.16 25.30 3.65
N PRO A 282 -9.52 26.45 3.05
CA PRO A 282 -10.57 26.50 2.05
C PRO A 282 -10.18 25.76 0.77
N GLY A 283 -11.18 25.46 -0.07
CA GLY A 283 -10.99 24.78 -1.35
C GLY A 283 -11.17 23.27 -1.27
N ASP A 284 -10.97 22.60 -2.41
CA ASP A 284 -11.08 21.15 -2.49
C ASP A 284 -9.88 20.42 -1.84
N ARG A 285 -9.88 19.09 -1.86
CA ARG A 285 -8.78 18.31 -1.26
C ARG A 285 -7.43 18.55 -1.93
N SER A 286 -7.39 18.90 -3.21
CA SER A 286 -6.14 19.22 -3.91
C SER A 286 -5.58 20.58 -3.47
N SER A 287 -6.44 21.56 -3.19
CA SER A 287 -6.06 22.86 -2.62
C SER A 287 -5.55 22.73 -1.19
N GLN A 288 -6.27 21.95 -0.36
CA GLN A 288 -5.88 21.67 1.02
C GLN A 288 -4.53 20.93 1.10
N GLU A 289 -4.30 19.95 0.23
CA GLU A 289 -3.03 19.22 0.09
C GLU A 289 -1.84 20.17 -0.10
N LEU A 290 -1.97 21.17 -0.98
CA LEU A 290 -0.91 22.15 -1.23
C LEU A 290 -0.61 23.01 0.00
N VAL A 291 -1.65 23.48 0.72
CA VAL A 291 -1.50 24.27 1.94
C VAL A 291 -0.82 23.46 3.03
N TYR A 292 -1.32 22.25 3.31
CA TYR A 292 -0.75 21.37 4.33
C TYR A 292 0.70 21.00 4.02
N ARG A 293 0.99 20.63 2.76
CA ARG A 293 2.36 20.32 2.35
C ARG A 293 3.28 21.53 2.50
N HIS A 294 2.83 22.71 2.11
CA HIS A 294 3.60 23.94 2.25
C HIS A 294 3.91 24.27 3.71
N ASP A 295 2.90 24.22 4.58
CA ASP A 295 3.05 24.54 5.99
C ASP A 295 3.94 23.52 6.72
N ALA A 296 3.79 22.23 6.42
CA ALA A 296 4.66 21.19 6.96
C ALA A 296 6.12 21.38 6.51
N LEU A 297 6.37 21.68 5.24
CA LEU A 297 7.74 21.93 4.74
C LEU A 297 8.33 23.20 5.33
N ARG A 298 7.52 24.25 5.54
CA ARG A 298 7.94 25.46 6.26
C ARG A 298 8.34 25.11 7.70
N TYR A 299 7.54 24.29 8.38
CA TYR A 299 7.83 23.82 9.74
C TYR A 299 9.16 23.05 9.79
N VAL A 300 9.37 22.10 8.89
CA VAL A 300 10.63 21.31 8.78
C VAL A 300 11.83 22.24 8.62
N ARG A 301 11.74 23.23 7.71
CA ARG A 301 12.84 24.18 7.46
C ARG A 301 13.15 25.02 8.69
N LYS A 302 12.12 25.52 9.39
CA LYS A 302 12.28 26.32 10.61
C LYS A 302 12.92 25.53 11.76
N HIS A 303 12.70 24.22 11.82
CA HIS A 303 13.20 23.32 12.87
C HIS A 303 14.28 22.36 12.37
N GLY A 304 15.05 22.77 11.35
CA GLY A 304 16.09 21.92 10.75
C GLY A 304 17.14 21.44 11.74
N ASN A 305 17.43 22.22 12.79
CA ASN A 305 18.34 21.85 13.87
C ASN A 305 17.86 20.63 14.70
N ARG A 306 16.55 20.38 14.77
CA ARG A 306 15.97 19.22 15.48
C ARG A 306 15.83 17.99 14.58
N LEU A 307 15.88 18.17 13.27
CA LEU A 307 15.61 17.11 12.30
C LEU A 307 16.48 15.85 12.51
N PRO A 308 17.81 15.94 12.79
CA PRO A 308 18.61 14.75 13.05
C PRO A 308 18.12 13.93 14.24
N ALA A 309 17.78 14.58 15.35
CA ALA A 309 17.26 13.91 16.54
C ALA A 309 15.90 13.25 16.27
N VAL A 310 15.02 13.93 15.52
CA VAL A 310 13.72 13.39 15.12
C VAL A 310 13.88 12.19 14.17
N MET A 311 14.84 12.23 13.22
CA MET A 311 15.11 11.08 12.35
C MET A 311 15.64 9.88 13.13
N TRP A 312 16.55 10.10 14.08
CA TRP A 312 17.02 9.03 14.96
C TRP A 312 15.90 8.46 15.83
N ALA A 313 15.02 9.31 16.36
CA ALA A 313 13.84 8.85 17.09
C ALA A 313 12.93 8.01 16.17
N ARG A 314 12.66 8.46 14.93
CA ARG A 314 11.86 7.69 13.94
C ARG A 314 12.47 6.31 13.68
N LEU A 315 13.77 6.24 13.41
CA LEU A 315 14.47 4.97 13.19
C LEU A 315 14.41 4.07 14.44
N GLY A 316 14.68 4.65 15.62
CA GLY A 316 14.58 3.94 16.89
C GLY A 316 13.19 3.34 17.12
N ARG A 317 12.11 4.05 16.77
CA ARG A 317 10.74 3.53 16.87
C ARG A 317 10.49 2.38 15.90
N THR A 318 10.91 2.54 14.65
CA THR A 318 10.74 1.52 13.60
C THR A 318 11.32 0.17 14.02
N PHE A 319 12.47 0.18 14.68
CA PHE A 319 13.14 -1.03 15.17
C PHE A 319 12.83 -1.37 16.64
N GLY A 320 11.97 -0.60 17.32
CA GLY A 320 11.59 -0.83 18.71
C GLY A 320 12.66 -0.44 19.75
N PHE A 321 13.74 0.22 19.35
CA PHE A 321 14.81 0.73 20.24
C PHE A 321 14.45 2.03 20.96
N PHE A 322 13.39 2.71 20.55
CA PHE A 322 12.95 3.96 21.16
C PHE A 322 11.43 3.99 21.36
N ARG A 323 11.02 4.26 22.60
CA ARG A 323 9.65 4.63 22.96
C ARG A 323 9.75 5.89 23.82
N PRO A 324 9.18 7.02 23.41
CA PRO A 324 9.14 8.17 24.30
C PRO A 324 8.17 7.90 25.46
N ASN A 325 8.50 8.55 26.58
CA ASN A 325 7.72 8.54 27.80
C ASN A 325 6.45 9.38 27.66
#